data_AF-A0A972IWP8-F1
#
_entry.id   AF-A0A972IWP8-F1
#
_cell.length_a   1.000
_cell.length_b   1.000
_cell.length_c   1.000
_cell.angle_alpha   90.00
_cell.angle_beta   90.00
_cell.angle_gamma   90.00
#
_symmetry.space_group_name_H-M   'P 1'
#
loop_
_entity.id
_entity.type
_entity.pdbx_description
1 polymer ?
#
loop_
_entity_poly.entity_id
_entity_poly.type
_entity_poly.pdbx_seq_one_letter_code
_entity_poly.pdbx_strand_id
1 'polypeptide(L)'
;MKRIAVQHGLEEIKEGLRNRGYEVVGYEDRGHIDAIVYKSMDSSMENVNNSKNGNIYGAILVNATGKTIEEIEHIVETRRYGNLFT
;
A
#
# COMPACT_ATOMS: atom_id res chain seq x y z
N MET A 1 -8.55 12.05 3.15
CA MET A 1 -8.08 11.32 1.94
C MET A 1 -6.92 10.47 2.38
N LYS A 2 -6.95 9.16 2.15
CA LYS A 2 -5.86 8.28 2.56
C LYS A 2 -4.70 8.33 1.56
N ARG A 3 -3.48 8.25 2.07
CA ARG A 3 -2.24 8.22 1.30
C ARG A 3 -1.71 6.80 1.23
N ILE A 4 -1.55 6.28 0.02
CA ILE A 4 -1.15 4.89 -0.22
C ILE A 4 0.20 4.89 -0.94
N ALA A 5 1.21 4.35 -0.28
CA ALA A 5 2.49 4.08 -0.91
C ALA A 5 2.38 2.79 -1.73
N VAL A 6 2.77 2.81 -3.01
CA VAL A 6 2.65 1.65 -3.90
C VAL A 6 4.00 1.30 -4.53
N GLN A 7 4.38 0.02 -4.47
CA GLN A 7 5.62 -0.47 -5.08
C GLN A 7 5.73 -0.07 -6.56
N HIS A 8 6.95 0.22 -7.00
CA HIS A 8 7.24 0.49 -8.41
C HIS A 8 6.83 -0.71 -9.29
N GLY A 9 6.30 -0.45 -10.48
CA GLY A 9 5.88 -1.48 -11.44
C GLY A 9 4.46 -2.02 -11.24
N LEU A 10 3.67 -1.46 -10.32
CA LEU A 10 2.27 -1.79 -10.09
C LEU A 10 1.31 -0.73 -10.68
N GLU A 11 1.53 -0.31 -11.94
CA GLU A 11 0.84 0.85 -12.53
C GLU A 11 -0.69 0.69 -12.59
N GLU A 12 -1.21 -0.47 -12.95
CA GLU A 12 -2.66 -0.75 -12.95
C GLU A 12 -3.27 -0.57 -11.55
N ILE A 13 -2.55 -0.97 -10.50
CA ILE A 13 -2.99 -0.78 -9.11
C ILE A 13 -2.95 0.70 -8.73
N LYS A 14 -1.90 1.43 -9.13
CA LYS A 14 -1.80 2.87 -8.87
C LYS A 14 -2.97 3.62 -9.50
N GLU A 15 -3.28 3.33 -10.77
CA GLU A 15 -4.41 3.95 -11.47
C GLU A 15 -5.74 3.57 -10.83
N GLY A 16 -5.95 2.29 -10.53
CA GLY A 16 -7.17 1.81 -9.85
C GLY A 16 -7.43 2.51 -8.52
N LEU A 17 -6.39 2.72 -7.71
CA LEU A 17 -6.50 3.43 -6.43
C LEU A 17 -6.70 4.94 -6.61
N ARG A 18 -6.01 5.59 -7.57
CA ARG A 18 -6.24 7.01 -7.88
C ARG A 18 -7.68 7.27 -8.33
N ASN A 19 -8.24 6.39 -9.17
CA ASN A 19 -9.62 6.48 -9.64
C ASN A 19 -10.66 6.34 -8.51
N ARG A 20 -10.26 5.77 -7.37
CA ARG A 20 -11.07 5.64 -6.15
C ARG A 20 -10.88 6.81 -5.17
N GLY A 21 -10.06 7.80 -5.52
CA GLY A 21 -9.86 9.02 -4.74
C GLY A 21 -8.74 8.93 -3.71
N TYR A 22 -7.85 7.94 -3.82
CA TYR A 22 -6.66 7.84 -2.98
C TYR A 22 -5.50 8.69 -3.52
N GLU A 23 -4.71 9.24 -2.62
CA GLU A 23 -3.42 9.84 -2.98
C GLU A 23 -2.37 8.73 -3.07
N VAL A 24 -1.93 8.41 -4.28
CA VAL A 24 -0.96 7.33 -4.53
C VAL A 24 0.44 7.88 -4.71
N VAL A 25 1.35 7.47 -3.83
CA VAL A 25 2.74 7.95 -3.74
C VAL A 25 3.76 6.82 -3.87
N GLY A 26 5.02 7.17 -4.14
CA GLY A 26 6.16 6.24 -4.12
C GLY A 26 6.67 5.96 -2.70
N TYR A 27 7.58 5.00 -2.57
CA TYR A 27 8.18 4.63 -1.28
C TYR A 27 9.17 5.69 -0.75
N GLU A 28 9.61 6.59 -1.62
CA GLU A 28 10.46 7.73 -1.31
C GLU A 28 9.70 8.92 -0.69
N ASP A 29 8.36 8.86 -0.65
CA ASP A 29 7.53 9.91 -0.06
C ASP A 29 7.81 10.06 1.43
N ARG A 30 7.87 11.32 1.88
CA ARG A 30 8.19 11.69 3.26
C ARG A 30 6.97 12.19 4.05
N GLY A 31 5.77 12.05 3.52
CA GLY A 31 4.55 12.34 4.25
C GLY A 31 4.01 11.10 4.95
N HIS A 32 2.98 11.29 5.78
CA HIS A 32 2.28 10.19 6.44
C HIS A 32 1.66 9.22 5.42
N ILE A 33 1.74 7.93 5.72
CA ILE A 33 1.21 6.84 4.89
C ILE A 33 0.19 6.02 5.68
N ASP A 34 -1.00 5.81 5.12
CA ASP A 34 -2.07 5.00 5.70
C ASP A 34 -1.92 3.51 5.35
N ALA A 35 -1.42 3.22 4.16
CA ALA A 35 -1.24 1.86 3.65
C ALA A 35 -0.06 1.76 2.67
N ILE A 36 0.58 0.59 2.64
CA ILE A 36 1.65 0.24 1.69
C ILE A 36 1.22 -0.97 0.89
N VAL A 37 1.18 -0.85 -0.43
CA VAL A 37 0.80 -1.93 -1.35
C VAL A 37 2.03 -2.47 -2.07
N TYR A 38 2.27 -3.77 -1.95
CA TYR A 38 3.44 -4.45 -2.50
C TYR A 38 3.07 -5.79 -3.13
N LYS A 39 3.92 -6.32 -4.02
CA LYS A 39 3.75 -7.65 -4.64
C LYS A 39 4.93 -8.59 -4.31
N SER A 40 6.12 -8.04 -4.10
CA SER A 40 7.31 -8.81 -3.69
C SER A 40 8.08 -8.09 -2.59
N MET A 41 8.68 -8.86 -1.68
CA MET A 41 9.72 -8.35 -0.79
C MET A 41 11.02 -8.28 -1.57
N ASP A 42 11.32 -7.10 -2.10
CA ASP A 42 12.61 -6.77 -2.70
C ASP A 42 13.33 -5.68 -1.88
N SER A 43 14.51 -5.26 -2.33
CA SER A 43 15.30 -4.21 -1.67
C SER A 43 14.57 -2.87 -1.54
N SER A 44 13.50 -2.62 -2.31
CA SER A 44 12.69 -1.41 -2.15
C SER A 44 11.89 -1.41 -0.84
N MET A 45 11.51 -2.59 -0.33
CA MET A 45 10.87 -2.72 0.99
C MET A 45 11.86 -2.48 2.15
N GLU A 46 13.17 -2.65 1.93
CA GLU A 46 14.16 -2.30 2.95
C GLU A 46 14.16 -0.79 3.23
N ASN A 47 13.91 0.04 2.21
CA ASN A 47 13.79 1.49 2.38
C ASN A 47 12.57 1.90 3.21
N VAL A 48 11.48 1.12 3.13
CA VAL A 48 10.30 1.30 3.99
C VAL A 48 10.69 1.03 5.45
N ASN A 49 11.37 -0.08 5.72
CA ASN A 49 11.71 -0.50 7.09
C ASN A 49 12.82 0.37 7.74
N ASN A 50 13.72 0.94 6.94
CA ASN A 50 14.87 1.71 7.41
C ASN A 50 14.61 3.23 7.49
N SER A 51 13.37 3.67 7.26
CA SER A 51 13.03 5.08 7.40
C SER A 51 13.13 5.48 8.88
N LYS A 52 14.26 6.11 9.24
CA LYS A 52 14.41 6.89 10.49
C LYS A 52 13.40 8.06 10.61
N ASN A 53 12.49 8.18 9.65
CA ASN A 53 11.53 9.26 9.47
C ASN A 53 10.11 8.73 9.66
N GLY A 54 9.72 8.42 10.90
CA GLY A 54 8.45 8.76 11.56
C GLY A 54 7.08 8.55 10.89
N ASN A 55 6.96 8.18 9.62
CA ASN A 55 5.76 8.44 8.82
C ASN A 55 4.99 7.18 8.42
N ILE A 56 5.54 6.00 8.74
CA ILE A 56 4.97 4.69 8.44
C ILE A 56 4.32 4.06 9.68
N TYR A 57 4.43 4.72 10.85
CA TYR A 57 3.81 4.22 12.07
C TYR A 57 2.30 4.12 11.90
N GLY A 58 1.78 2.90 12.01
CA GLY A 58 0.35 2.61 11.90
C GLY A 58 -0.17 2.36 10.48
N ALA A 59 0.71 2.34 9.47
CA ALA A 59 0.36 1.94 8.10
C ALA A 59 0.06 0.44 8.04
N ILE A 60 -0.95 0.05 7.26
CA ILE A 60 -1.20 -1.37 6.95
C ILE A 60 -0.38 -1.79 5.73
N LEU A 61 0.34 -2.91 5.83
CA LEU A 61 0.95 -3.55 4.67
C LEU A 61 -0.12 -4.36 3.93
N VAL A 62 -0.16 -4.29 2.60
CA VAL A 62 -1.10 -4.98 1.73
C VAL A 62 -0.36 -5.70 0.61
N ASN A 63 -0.33 -7.04 0.64
CA ASN A 63 0.18 -7.83 -0.47
C ASN A 63 -0.86 -7.90 -1.59
N ALA A 64 -0.56 -7.31 -2.74
CA ALA A 64 -1.43 -7.25 -3.92
C ALA A 64 -1.42 -8.52 -4.79
N THR A 65 -0.59 -9.52 -4.47
CA THR A 65 -0.50 -10.75 -5.26
C THR A 65 -1.86 -11.45 -5.30
N GLY A 66 -2.42 -11.59 -6.50
CA GLY A 66 -3.71 -12.24 -6.71
C GLY A 66 -4.93 -11.47 -6.18
N LYS A 67 -4.78 -10.19 -5.82
CA LYS A 67 -5.89 -9.35 -5.34
C LYS A 67 -6.43 -8.43 -6.41
N THR A 68 -7.73 -8.18 -6.38
CA THR A 68 -8.36 -7.12 -7.18
C THR A 68 -8.23 -5.75 -6.50
N ILE A 69 -8.54 -4.68 -7.22
CA ILE A 69 -8.52 -3.32 -6.65
C ILE A 69 -9.56 -3.17 -5.53
N GLU A 70 -10.72 -3.80 -5.67
CA GLU A 70 -11.79 -3.81 -4.67
C GLU A 70 -11.33 -4.48 -3.37
N GLU A 71 -10.58 -5.59 -3.47
CA GLU A 71 -10.04 -6.27 -2.30
C GLU A 71 -8.95 -5.44 -1.62
N ILE A 72 -8.08 -4.78 -2.40
CA ILE A 72 -7.07 -3.86 -1.86
C ILE A 72 -7.76 -2.69 -1.14
N GLU A 73 -8.77 -2.07 -1.76
CA GLU A 73 -9.59 -1.01 -1.17
C GLU A 73 -10.24 -1.46 0.14
N HIS A 74 -10.86 -2.64 0.15
CA HIS A 74 -11.48 -3.20 1.35
C HIS A 74 -10.49 -3.31 2.51
N ILE A 75 -9.26 -3.79 2.25
CA ILE A 75 -8.21 -3.93 3.26
C ILE A 75 -7.78 -2.55 3.78
N VAL A 76 -7.59 -1.57 2.88
CA VAL A 76 -7.20 -0.19 3.23
C VAL A 76 -8.30 0.50 4.05
N GLU A 77 -9.58 0.26 3.73
CA GLU A 77 -10.71 0.87 4.42
C GLU A 77 -10.99 0.27 5.78
N THR A 78 -10.99 -1.05 5.86
CA THR A 78 -11.41 -1.76 7.08
C THR A 78 -10.25 -2.13 7.99
N ARG A 79 -9.00 -2.02 7.50
CA ARG A 79 -7.79 -2.61 8.11
C ARG A 79 -7.93 -4.11 8.38
N ARG A 80 -8.79 -4.79 7.61
CA ARG A 80 -9.04 -6.23 7.73
C ARG A 80 -8.74 -6.90 6.41
N TYR A 81 -7.98 -7.97 6.49
CA TYR A 81 -7.91 -8.93 5.40
C TYR A 81 -9.24 -9.68 5.30
N GLY A 82 -9.61 -10.05 4.07
CA GLY A 82 -10.64 -11.06 3.84
C GLY A 82 -10.28 -12.38 4.50
N ASN A 83 -11.12 -13.39 4.32
CA ASN A 83 -10.87 -14.68 4.96
C ASN A 83 -9.53 -15.29 4.48
N LEU A 84 -8.59 -15.47 5.41
CA LEU A 84 -7.25 -16.00 5.12
C LEU A 84 -7.23 -17.53 5.03
N PHE A 85 -8.27 -18.19 5.54
CA PHE A 85 -8.38 -19.64 5.59
C PHE A 85 -9.76 -20.05 5.06
N THR A 86 -9.77 -20.85 4.00
CA THR A 86 -10.95 -21.55 3.48
C THR A 86 -10.91 -23.00 3.86
#